data_AF-A0A3D4W9Q2-F1
#
_entry.id   AF-A0A3D4W9Q2-F1
#
_cell.length_a   1.000
_cell.length_b   1.000
_cell.length_c   1.000
_cell.angle_alpha   90.00
_cell.angle_beta   90.00
_cell.angle_gamma   90.00
#
_symmetry.space_group_name_H-M   'P 1'
#
loop_
_entity.id
_entity.type
_entity.pdbx_description
1 polymer ?
#
loop_
_entity_poly.entity_id
_entity_poly.type
_entity_poly.pdbx_seq_one_letter_code
_entity_poly.pdbx_strand_id
1 'polypeptide(L)'
;MEVIYNSVAYLKTRTSNKVSFHVHPQRDAVILTRLNYQLFDWVVENLVKNAVDAMEGEGDIRIEMSEEENLVHIDISDTGKGIPKKK
;
A
#
# COMPACT_ATOMS: atom_id res chain seq x y z
N MET A 1 -10.67 -6.03 3.72
CA MET A 1 -10.55 -4.86 2.80
C MET A 1 -10.65 -3.51 3.49
N GLU A 2 -11.60 -3.29 4.41
CA GLU A 2 -11.84 -1.97 5.04
C GLU A 2 -10.57 -1.30 5.60
N VAL A 3 -9.74 -2.07 6.30
CA VAL A 3 -8.47 -1.60 6.89
C VAL A 3 -7.58 -0.90 5.85
N ILE A 4 -7.30 -1.56 4.71
CA ILE A 4 -6.45 -1.00 3.65
C ILE A 4 -7.06 0.25 3.03
N TYR A 5 -8.37 0.24 2.76
CA TYR A 5 -9.04 1.41 2.19
C TYR A 5 -9.01 2.61 3.13
N ASN A 6 -9.12 2.40 4.44
CA ASN A 6 -9.01 3.45 5.44
C ASN A 6 -7.59 4.00 5.52
N SER A 7 -6.56 3.13 5.55
CA SER A 7 -5.15 3.55 5.52
C SER A 7 -4.83 4.35 4.24
N VAL A 8 -5.29 3.89 3.08
CA VAL A 8 -5.11 4.61 1.80
C VAL A 8 -5.84 5.95 1.79
N ALA A 9 -7.07 6.01 2.30
CA ALA A 9 -7.82 7.25 2.38
C ALA A 9 -7.11 8.29 3.25
N TYR A 10 -6.57 7.86 4.39
CA TYR A 10 -5.74 8.71 5.24
C TYR A 10 -4.46 9.16 4.53
N LEU A 11 -3.72 8.26 3.89
CA LEU A 11 -2.46 8.57 3.20
C LEU A 11 -2.65 9.51 2.01
N LYS A 12 -3.76 9.41 1.28
CA LYS A 12 -4.12 10.36 0.21
C LYS A 12 -4.22 11.81 0.71
N THR A 13 -4.64 12.03 1.95
CA THR A 13 -4.70 13.40 2.51
C THR A 13 -3.34 13.99 2.86
N ARG A 14 -2.30 13.15 2.93
CA ARG A 14 -0.94 13.53 3.37
C ARG A 14 0.10 13.42 2.27
N THR A 15 -0.31 13.06 1.06
CA THR A 15 0.56 12.86 -0.10
C THR A 15 0.23 13.86 -1.21
N SER A 16 1.18 14.07 -2.12
CA SER A 16 1.00 14.91 -3.30
C SER A 16 -0.20 14.43 -4.13
N ASN A 17 -0.99 15.36 -4.66
CA ASN A 17 -2.10 15.06 -5.57
C ASN A 17 -1.64 14.43 -6.90
N LYS A 18 -0.34 14.43 -7.16
CA LYS A 18 0.28 13.74 -8.30
C LYS A 18 0.61 12.27 -8.03
N VAL A 19 0.36 11.78 -6.81
CA VAL A 19 0.49 10.37 -6.47
C VAL A 19 -0.87 9.70 -6.61
N SER A 20 -0.97 8.73 -7.52
CA SER A 20 -2.18 7.94 -7.72
C SER A 20 -2.09 6.63 -6.96
N PHE A 21 -3.15 6.26 -6.24
CA PHE A 21 -3.24 4.99 -5.53
C PHE A 21 -4.24 4.08 -6.22
N HIS A 22 -3.81 2.87 -6.53
CA HIS A 22 -4.60 1.80 -7.12
C HIS A 22 -4.66 0.64 -6.13
N VAL A 23 -5.87 0.17 -5.80
CA VAL A 23 -6.07 -0.93 -4.85
C VAL A 23 -6.83 -2.05 -5.54
N HIS A 24 -6.28 -3.26 -5.47
CA HIS A 24 -6.88 -4.48 -6.01
C HIS A 24 -6.82 -5.60 -4.97
N PRO A 25 -7.88 -6.43 -4.82
CA PRO A 25 -9.19 -6.31 -5.46
C PRO A 25 -9.96 -5.07 -4.99
N GLN A 26 -11.11 -4.81 -5.61
CA GLN A 26 -11.96 -3.67 -5.28
C GLN A 26 -12.56 -3.78 -3.87
N ARG A 27 -13.10 -2.66 -3.37
CA ARG A 27 -13.51 -2.48 -1.96
C ARG A 27 -14.57 -3.48 -1.49
N ASP A 28 -15.41 -3.94 -2.40
CA ASP A 28 -16.49 -4.89 -2.20
C ASP A 28 -15.99 -6.34 -2.01
N ALA A 29 -14.74 -6.63 -2.35
CA ALA A 29 -14.14 -7.91 -2.02
C ALA A 29 -14.07 -8.12 -0.49
N VAL A 30 -14.11 -9.38 -0.08
CA VAL A 30 -14.01 -9.76 1.34
C VAL A 30 -12.77 -10.60 1.52
N ILE A 31 -11.79 -10.02 2.21
CA ILE A 31 -10.56 -10.68 2.66
C ILE A 31 -10.51 -10.52 4.17
N LEU A 32 -10.49 -11.64 4.90
CA LEU A 32 -10.57 -11.68 6.36
C LEU A 32 -9.31 -12.31 6.94
N THR A 33 -8.63 -11.58 7.83
CA THR A 33 -7.48 -12.10 8.56
C THR A 33 -7.41 -11.51 9.96
N ARG A 34 -6.69 -12.19 10.84
CA ARG A 34 -6.43 -11.71 12.20
C ARG A 34 -5.21 -10.80 12.15
N LEU A 35 -5.39 -9.53 12.50
CA LEU A 35 -4.31 -8.56 12.57
C LEU A 35 -4.51 -7.60 13.74
N ASN A 36 -3.42 -6.99 14.20
CA ASN A 36 -3.49 -5.82 15.07
C ASN A 36 -3.57 -4.57 14.20
N TYR A 37 -4.71 -3.88 14.24
CA TYR A 37 -4.99 -2.75 13.36
C TYR A 37 -3.96 -1.63 13.51
N GLN A 38 -3.66 -1.21 14.74
CA GLN A 38 -2.73 -0.12 15.01
C GLN A 38 -1.34 -0.44 14.45
N LEU A 39 -0.79 -1.62 14.75
CA LEU A 39 0.54 -1.98 14.27
C LEU A 39 0.58 -2.10 12.74
N PHE A 40 -0.49 -2.62 12.14
CA PHE A 40 -0.59 -2.76 10.70
C PHE A 40 -0.66 -1.40 9.98
N ASP A 41 -1.43 -0.45 10.51
CA ASP A 41 -1.56 0.90 9.95
C ASP A 41 -0.20 1.62 9.92
N TRP A 42 0.60 1.46 10.97
CA TRP A 42 1.99 1.95 11.01
C TRP A 42 2.86 1.35 9.92
N VAL A 43 2.71 0.06 9.62
CA VAL A 43 3.45 -0.61 8.54
C VAL A 43 3.07 0.00 7.19
N VAL A 44 1.77 0.18 6.92
CA VAL A 44 1.30 0.76 5.66
C VAL A 44 1.78 2.20 5.51
N GLU A 45 1.69 3.03 6.57
CA GLU A 45 2.19 4.40 6.54
C GLU A 45 3.70 4.44 6.23
N ASN A 46 4.48 3.55 6.84
CA ASN A 46 5.93 3.50 6.61
C ASN A 46 6.26 3.10 5.17
N LEU A 47 5.60 2.08 4.62
CA LEU A 47 5.83 1.64 3.24
C LEU A 47 5.44 2.72 2.23
N VAL A 48 4.30 3.39 2.45
CA VAL A 48 3.84 4.45 1.53
C VAL A 48 4.73 5.69 1.59
N LYS A 49 5.25 6.08 2.75
CA LYS A 49 6.26 7.16 2.82
C LYS A 49 7.49 6.82 1.99
N ASN A 50 8.02 5.61 2.14
CA ASN A 50 9.18 5.16 1.37
C ASN A 50 8.90 5.18 -0.14
N ALA A 51 7.71 4.74 -0.56
CA ALA A 51 7.28 4.80 -1.96
C ALA A 51 7.23 6.24 -2.48
N VAL A 52 6.62 7.16 -1.73
CA VAL A 52 6.52 8.59 -2.12
C VAL A 52 7.90 9.23 -2.26
N ASP A 53 8.82 8.93 -1.35
CA ASP A 53 10.20 9.42 -1.40
C ASP A 53 10.97 8.83 -2.60
N ALA A 54 10.75 7.54 -2.92
CA ALA A 54 11.38 6.88 -4.08
C ALA A 54 10.86 7.41 -5.43
N MET A 55 9.62 7.90 -5.45
CA MET A 55 8.95 8.52 -6.60
C MET A 55 9.16 10.03 -6.70
N GLU A 56 9.85 10.66 -5.75
CA GLU A 56 10.04 12.12 -5.71
C GLU A 56 8.71 12.90 -5.74
N GLY A 57 7.65 12.33 -5.15
CA GLY A 57 6.34 12.97 -4.99
C GLY A 57 5.40 12.91 -6.20
N GLU A 58 5.72 12.14 -7.25
CA GLU A 58 4.87 11.95 -8.44
C GLU A 58 4.96 10.51 -8.97
N GLY A 59 3.83 9.84 -9.17
CA GLY A 59 3.81 8.46 -9.68
C GLY A 59 2.59 7.64 -9.23
N ASP A 60 2.70 6.33 -9.37
CA ASP A 60 1.66 5.37 -8.99
C ASP A 60 2.10 4.48 -7.84
N ILE A 61 1.22 4.31 -6.85
CA ILE A 61 1.30 3.27 -5.84
C ILE A 61 0.21 2.24 -6.13
N ARG A 62 0.59 0.96 -6.26
CA ARG A 62 -0.33 -0.17 -6.41
C ARG A 62 -0.30 -1.01 -5.13
N ILE A 63 -1.48 -1.30 -4.60
CA ILE A 63 -1.67 -2.18 -3.45
C ILE A 63 -2.50 -3.36 -3.92
N GLU A 64 -1.89 -4.53 -3.98
CA GLU A 64 -2.50 -5.76 -4.43
C GLU A 64 -2.61 -6.73 -3.26
N MET A 65 -3.78 -7.34 -3.11
CA MET A 65 -4.02 -8.34 -2.07
C MET A 65 -4.48 -9.64 -2.68
N SER A 66 -3.91 -10.73 -2.21
CA SER A 66 -4.32 -12.09 -2.57
C SER A 66 -4.37 -12.96 -1.32
N GLU A 67 -5.24 -13.97 -1.36
CA GLU A 67 -5.29 -15.01 -0.34
C GLU A 67 -4.64 -16.26 -0.89
N GLU A 68 -3.65 -16.79 -0.17
CA GLU A 68 -3.01 -18.06 -0.48
C GLU A 68 -2.98 -18.92 0.77
N GLU A 69 -3.67 -20.06 0.71
CA GLU A 69 -3.88 -20.99 1.82
C GLU A 69 -4.44 -20.31 3.09
N ASN A 70 -3.57 -20.01 4.06
CA ASN A 70 -3.89 -19.41 5.36
C ASN A 70 -3.25 -18.02 5.53
N LEU A 71 -2.73 -17.45 4.45
CA LEU A 71 -2.02 -16.18 4.46
C LEU A 71 -2.72 -15.19 3.53
N VAL A 72 -2.68 -13.93 3.94
CA VAL A 72 -3.05 -12.80 3.08
C VAL A 72 -1.75 -12.14 2.65
N HIS A 73 -1.50 -12.16 1.35
CA HIS A 73 -0.40 -11.43 0.73
C HIS A 73 -0.87 -10.01 0.44
N ILE A 74 -0.01 -9.04 0.74
CA ILE A 74 -0.27 -7.62 0.51
C ILE A 74 0.99 -7.05 -0.13
N ASP A 75 0.91 -6.85 -1.44
CA ASP A 75 1.99 -6.30 -2.25
C ASP A 75 1.79 -4.80 -2.42
N ILE A 76 2.79 -4.01 -2.03
CA ILE A 76 2.81 -2.56 -2.22
C ILE A 76 3.93 -2.24 -3.19
N SER A 77 3.56 -1.75 -4.37
CA SER A 77 4.48 -1.42 -5.46
C SER A 77 4.41 0.07 -5.79
N ASP A 78 5.56 0.67 -6.10
CA ASP A 78 5.68 2.05 -6.56
C ASP A 78 6.35 2.14 -7.94
N THR A 79 6.24 3.30 -8.59
CA THR A 79 6.90 3.60 -9.87
C THR A 79 8.19 4.39 -9.73
N GLY A 80 8.80 4.40 -8.55
CA GLY A 80 9.99 5.16 -8.24
C GLY A 80 11.26 4.52 -8.81
N LYS A 81 12.41 5.06 -8.41
CA LYS A 81 13.74 4.66 -8.91
C LYS A 81 14.16 3.23 -8.56
N GLY A 82 13.38 2.52 -7.74
CA GLY A 82 13.66 1.17 -7.28
C GLY A 82 14.92 1.07 -6.42
N ILE A 83 15.31 -0.17 -6.13
CA ILE A 83 16.50 -0.49 -5.33
C ILE A 83 17.56 -1.07 -6.26
N PRO A 84 18.76 -0.44 -6.39
CA PRO A 84 19.83 -0.99 -7.19
C PRO A 84 20.19 -2.41 -6.74
N LYS A 85 20.19 -3.37 -7.67
CA LYS A 85 20.81 -4.68 -7.42
C LYS A 85 22.30 -4.42 -7.20
N LYS A 86 22.81 -4.68 -5.98
CA LYS A 86 24.25 -4.60 -5.70
C LYS A 86 25.02 -5.44 -6.74
N LYS A 87 26.18 -4.91 -7.17
CA LYS A 87 27.28 -5.70 -7.72
C LYS A 87 27.93 -6.55 -6.62
#